data_AF-A0AA35RWN3-F1
#
_entry.id   AF-A0AA35RWN3-F1
#
_cell.length_a   1.000
_cell.length_b   1.000
_cell.length_c   1.000
_cell.angle_alpha   90.00
_cell.angle_beta   90.00
_cell.angle_gamma   90.00
#
_symmetry.space_group_name_H-M   'P 1'
#
loop_
_entity.id
_entity.type
_entity.pdbx_description
1 polymer ?
#
loop_
_entity_poly.entity_id
_entity_poly.type
_entity_poly.pdbx_seq_one_letter_code
_entity_poly.pdbx_strand_id
1 'polypeptide(L)' 'MDQYYFGILYFTGSDMFNKEMRQRALDKGFTLNEYCIRPVGATGIPGESIPVESEEEVFAVIDFPYKTPSERNFGK' A
#
# COMPACT_ATOMS: atom_id res chain seq x y z
N MET A 1 -3.55 -0.16 15.88
CA MET A 1 -2.31 -0.97 15.76
C MET A 1 -1.94 -1.10 14.27
N ASP A 2 -2.09 0.00 13.53
CA ASP A 2 -2.27 -0.07 12.07
C ASP A 2 -0.93 0.05 11.33
N GLN A 3 0.04 0.71 11.94
CA GLN A 3 1.35 1.00 11.34
C GLN A 3 2.23 -0.25 11.15
N TYR A 4 1.90 -1.36 11.82
CA TYR A 4 2.68 -2.60 11.74
C TYR A 4 2.62 -3.23 10.35
N TYR A 5 1.43 -3.26 9.73
CA TYR A 5 1.22 -3.86 8.41
C TYR A 5 1.85 -3.04 7.28
N PHE A 6 1.75 -1.71 7.36
CA PHE A 6 2.40 -0.82 6.40
C PHE A 6 3.93 -0.88 6.49
N GLY A 7 4.47 -1.00 7.71
CA GLY A 7 5.90 -1.18 7.95
C GLY A 7 6.43 -2.50 7.37
N ILE A 8 5.73 -3.62 7.61
CA ILE A 8 6.13 -4.91 7.02
C ILE A 8 6.09 -4.86 5.50
N LEU A 9 5.04 -4.28 4.90
CA LEU A 9 4.96 -4.10 3.45
C LEU A 9 6.17 -3.35 2.89
N TYR A 10 6.60 -2.28 3.57
CA TYR A 10 7.75 -1.48 3.15
C TYR A 10 9.08 -2.24 3.29
N PHE A 11 9.26 -3.01 4.37
CA PHE A 11 10.49 -3.76 4.66
C PHE A 11 10.59 -5.14 3.97
N THR A 12 9.47 -5.76 3.60
CA THR A 12 9.44 -7.04 2.85
C THR A 12 9.40 -6.86 1.34
N GLY A 13 9.18 -5.64 0.86
CA GLY A 13 9.26 -5.32 -0.56
C GLY A 13 10.70 -5.15 -1.07
N SER A 14 10.82 -5.14 -2.39
CA SER A 14 11.91 -4.44 -3.09
C SER A 14 11.49 -2.98 -3.37
N ASP A 15 12.45 -2.07 -3.56
CA ASP A 15 12.17 -0.66 -3.91
C ASP A 15 11.21 -0.52 -5.11
N MET A 16 11.29 -1.46 -6.06
CA MET A 16 10.41 -1.52 -7.24
C MET A 16 8.98 -1.91 -6.88
N PHE A 17 8.80 -2.92 -6.02
CA PHE A 17 7.47 -3.34 -5.55
C PHE A 17 6.78 -2.20 -4.79
N ASN A 18 7.52 -1.50 -3.92
CA ASN A 18 6.98 -0.35 -3.18
C ASN A 18 6.54 0.80 -4.13
N LYS A 19 7.29 1.04 -5.21
CA LYS A 19 6.92 2.03 -6.24
C LYS A 19 5.66 1.61 -7.00
N GLU A 20 5.55 0.33 -7.38
CA GLU A 20 4.38 -0.19 -8.09
C GLU A 20 3.11 -0.08 -7.24
N MET A 21 3.19 -0.49 -5.96
CA MET A 21 2.08 -0.36 -5.00
C MET A 21 1.63 1.09 -4.84
N ARG A 22 2.57 2.03 -4.71
CA ARG A 22 2.27 3.47 -4.62
C ARG A 22 1.62 4.00 -5.89
N GLN A 23 2.13 3.61 -7.05
CA GLN A 23 1.55 4.03 -8.33
C GLN A 23 0.12 3.49 -8.48
N ARG A 24 -0.10 2.21 -8.16
CA ARG A 24 -1.44 1.60 -8.17
C ARG A 24 -2.40 2.31 -7.23
N ALA A 25 -1.95 2.68 -6.03
CA ALA A 25 -2.74 3.44 -5.09
C ALA A 25 -3.19 4.77 -5.72
N LEU A 26 -2.27 5.52 -6.34
CA LEU A 26 -2.57 6.79 -7.02
C LEU A 26 -3.58 6.60 -8.15
N ASP A 27 -3.42 5.58 -8.97
CA ASP A 27 -4.34 5.26 -10.08
C ASP A 27 -5.75 4.94 -9.58
N LYS A 28 -5.88 4.46 -8.34
CA LYS A 28 -7.15 4.15 -7.67
C LYS A 28 -7.69 5.31 -6.83
N GLY A 29 -7.03 6.47 -6.82
CA GLY A 29 -7.43 7.61 -6.02
C GLY A 29 -7.07 7.47 -4.55
N PHE A 30 -5.95 6.83 -4.24
CA PHE A 30 -5.39 6.70 -2.90
C PHE A 30 -3.93 7.16 -2.87
N THR A 31 -3.45 7.52 -1.69
CA THR A 31 -2.03 7.67 -1.40
C THR A 31 -1.64 6.64 -0.35
N LEU A 32 -0.53 5.94 -0.59
CA LEU A 32 -0.02 4.86 0.24
C LEU A 32 1.42 5.20 0.67
N ASN A 33 1.69 5.10 1.98
CA ASN A 33 3.03 5.23 2.55
C ASN A 33 3.26 4.16 3.63
N GLU A 34 4.43 4.17 4.28
CA GLU A 34 4.79 3.20 5.33
C GLU A 34 3.98 3.33 6.64
N TYR A 35 3.02 4.26 6.72
CA TYR A 35 2.20 4.49 7.92
C TYR A 35 0.69 4.34 7.69
N CYS A 36 0.21 4.61 6.47
CA CYS A 36 -1.22 4.68 6.19
C CYS A 36 -1.52 4.59 4.69
N ILE A 37 -2.79 4.27 4.40
CA ILE A 37 -3.43 4.50 3.11
C ILE A 37 -4.59 5.48 3.28
N ARG A 38 -4.66 6.48 2.40
CA ARG A 38 -5.68 7.55 2.47
C ARG A 38 -6.31 7.75 1.10
N PRO A 39 -7.63 7.98 1.01
CA PRO A 39 -8.26 8.37 -0.24
C PRO A 39 -7.81 9.79 -0.63
N VAL A 40 -7.59 10.00 -1.91
CA VAL A 40 -7.27 11.27 -2.54
C VAL A 40 -8.39 11.57 -3.52
N GLY A 41 -9.27 12.48 -3.13
CA GLY A 41 -10.38 12.92 -3.98
C GLY A 41 -9.93 13.87 -5.09
N ALA A 42 -10.88 14.39 -5.87
CA ALA A 42 -10.62 15.31 -6.99
C ALA A 42 -9.90 16.61 -6.58
N THR A 43 -9.91 16.97 -5.30
CA THR A 43 -9.19 18.13 -4.75
C THR A 43 -7.70 17.89 -4.54
N GLY A 44 -7.23 16.64 -4.64
CA GLY A 44 -5.85 16.26 -4.34
C GLY A 44 -5.50 16.25 -2.84
N ILE A 45 -6.45 16.57 -1.96
CA ILE A 45 -6.25 16.59 -0.51
C ILE A 45 -6.48 15.17 0.04
N PRO A 46 -5.50 14.57 0.74
CA PRO A 46 -5.68 13.27 1.38
C PRO A 46 -6.74 13.36 2.49
N GLY A 47 -7.69 12.43 2.46
CA GLY A 47 -8.69 12.25 3.51
C GLY A 47 -8.15 11.55 4.76
N GLU A 48 -9.07 11.00 5.55
CA GLU A 48 -8.73 10.20 6.72
C GLU A 48 -8.08 8.87 6.33
N SER A 49 -7.23 8.35 7.23
CA SER A 49 -6.61 7.04 7.02
C SER A 49 -7.67 5.97 7.05
N ILE A 50 -7.59 5.04 6.10
CA ILE A 50 -8.42 3.85 6.11
C ILE A 50 -7.86 2.91 7.19
N PRO A 51 -8.68 2.44 8.14
CA PRO A 51 -8.25 1.43 9.10
C PRO A 51 -8.01 0.11 8.35
N VAL A 52 -6.90 -0.55 8.65
CA VAL A 52 -6.59 -1.87 8.09
C VAL A 52 -6.16 -2.81 9.21
N GLU A 53 -6.68 -4.03 9.18
CA GLU A 53 -6.40 -5.06 10.19
C GLU A 53 -5.43 -6.13 9.68
N SER A 54 -5.04 -6.08 8.39
CA SER A 54 -4.08 -7.00 7.78
C SER A 54 -3.36 -6.39 6.57
N GLU A 55 -2.29 -7.04 6.11
CA GLU A 55 -1.66 -6.67 4.83
C GLU A 55 -2.61 -6.89 3.65
N GLU A 56 -3.36 -7.99 3.62
CA GLU A 56 -4.30 -8.34 2.56
C GLU A 56 -5.33 -7.23 2.31
N GLU A 57 -5.78 -6.56 3.36
CA GLU A 57 -6.67 -5.41 3.25
C GLU A 57 -6.02 -4.23 2.52
N VAL A 58 -4.72 -3.97 2.73
CA VAL A 58 -4.00 -2.93 1.99
C VAL A 58 -4.03 -3.22 0.49
N PHE A 59 -3.80 -4.48 0.11
CA PHE A 59 -3.87 -4.94 -1.28
C PHE A 59 -5.29 -4.81 -1.85
N ALA A 60 -6.31 -5.16 -1.07
CA ALA A 60 -7.70 -5.06 -1.46
C ALA A 60 -8.15 -3.61 -1.70
N VAL A 61 -7.73 -2.65 -0.86
CA VAL A 61 -8.08 -1.22 -1.00
C VAL A 61 -7.64 -0.66 -2.35
N ILE A 62 -6.45 -1.06 -2.83
CA ILE A 62 -5.90 -0.59 -4.11
C ILE A 62 -6.20 -1.54 -5.28
N ASP A 63 -7.10 -2.53 -5.07
CA ASP A 63 -7.46 -3.54 -6.07
C ASP A 63 -6.21 -4.15 -6.74
N PHE A 64 -5.31 -4.64 -5.88
CA PHE A 64 -4.06 -5.28 -6.26
C PHE A 64 -4.06 -6.72 -5.73
N PRO A 65 -3.64 -7.71 -6.51
CA PRO A 65 -3.62 -9.09 -6.06
C PRO A 65 -2.64 -9.26 -4.90
N TYR A 66 -3.07 -9.91 -3.82
CA TYR A 66 -2.20 -10.20 -2.70
C TYR A 66 -0.97 -10.99 -3.15
N LYS A 67 0.19 -10.53 -2.72
CA LYS A 67 1.50 -11.16 -2.95
C LYS A 67 2.10 -11.53 -1.61
N THR A 68 2.59 -12.76 -1.49
CA THR A 68 3.36 -13.20 -0.31
C THR A 68 4.74 -12.52 -0.28
N PRO A 69 5.41 -12.40 0.88
CA PRO A 69 6.74 -11.77 0.96
C PRO A 69 7.76 -12.31 -0.05
N SER A 70 7.73 -13.62 -0.35
CA SER A 70 8.60 -14.25 -1.36
C SER A 70 8.33 -13.80 -2.81
N GLU A 71 7.13 -13.32 -3.10
CA GLU A 71 6.73 -12.83 -4.44
C GLU A 71 7.01 -11.34 -4.65
N ARG A 72 7.35 -10.60 -3.57
CA ARG A 72 7.55 -9.14 -3.61
C ARG A 72 8.99 -8.73 -3.94
N ASN A 73 9.88 -9.72 -4.07
CA ASN A 73 11.28 -9.49 -4.40
C ASN A 73 11.51 -9.68 -5.90
N PHE A 74 11.40 -8.58 -6.65
CA PHE A 74 11.72 -8.57 -8.08
C PHE A 74 13.25 -8.57 -8.28
N GLY A 75 13.86 -9.73 -8.04
CA GLY A 75 15.27 -9.96 -8.33
C GLY A 75 16.21 -9.72 -7.16
N LYS A 76 17.17 -10.64 -7.05
CA LYS A 76 18.34 -10.63 -6.17
C LYS A 76 19.13 -9.32 -6.18
#